data_AF-A0A843G1C0-F1
#
_entry.id   AF-A0A843G1C0-F1
#
_cell.length_a   1.000
_cell.length_b   1.000
_cell.length_c   1.000
_cell.angle_alpha   90.00
_cell.angle_beta   90.00
_cell.angle_gamma   90.00
#
_symmetry.space_group_name_H-M   'P 1'
#
loop_
_entity.id
_entity.type
_entity.pdbx_description
1 polymer ?
#
loop_
_entity_poly.entity_id
_entity_poly.type
_entity_poly.pdbx_seq_one_letter_code
_entity_poly.pdbx_strand_id
1 'polypeptide(L)'
;MGSLSANINLPFQPEELDDDDDVYSNYESSALYRMLPANAKEYVAQSPHLLEYLQMFPVNLYGIPLFFSELKRDLKSMENPNVIYPVNEFTFIHIFPDQEDVRNYYIPIEPSFLHSVAEAMPLIEKKLVDLIDVLEEDPITEDERRKVLKRVLREVIYIKKPNETYAQLTGDTGEGGADSGGGIKGKLVKFLNTDFSSPDKGDADKFKKIPQTPDGKVILTMGEFRSIEYLLIRDKIEMGILNPFLADPYNEDITCDGVGPIFVEHKIFSGLKSAVEFKNSDEIDNFVIKMAERIRRPITFRNPIVDATLPDGSRINIVYGTEISKHGSNFTIRKFAEEPSSILQLIEWKTTDYLVAGYMWICIEFGMSLFMSGETASGKTTSLNALTTFIAPESKIVTIEDTPELTVPHKNWTRQVSKGKGKGEGSGGDITMFDLLRAALRQRPNYILVGEIRGSEGAVAFGAMQTGHPVMSTFHAASVEKLIQRLCSDPINIPMTHVDNLNIVIIQSAVRRPSGGTVRRMLSINELVGYDPESGGFSFVAIFVWNPITDEFDFPGRGSSYLLENKIATLLGVPDHKKSEMYFEVEKRAKILQRLHKAGYIGFWDLYYMLTKVKKQGLIKIEF
;
A
#
# COMPACT_ATOMS: atom_id res chain seq x y z
N MET A 1 -23.47 13.08 -2.73
CA MET A 1 -22.40 12.06 -2.88
C MET A 1 -22.90 10.72 -2.37
N GLY A 2 -23.05 9.72 -3.23
CA GLY A 2 -23.44 8.37 -2.77
C GLY A 2 -22.28 7.67 -2.07
N SER A 3 -22.59 6.80 -1.09
CA SER A 3 -21.60 5.96 -0.40
C SER A 3 -20.95 4.97 -1.37
N LEU A 4 -19.68 4.64 -1.08
CA LEU A 4 -18.95 3.52 -1.65
C LEU A 4 -19.19 2.30 -0.74
N SER A 5 -20.31 1.59 -0.94
CA SER A 5 -20.77 0.50 -0.08
C SER A 5 -20.73 -0.86 -0.77
N ALA A 6 -20.62 -1.93 0.01
CA ALA A 6 -20.76 -3.33 -0.39
C ALA A 6 -21.43 -4.12 0.75
N ASN A 7 -21.75 -5.39 0.47
CA ASN A 7 -22.33 -6.29 1.45
C ASN A 7 -21.23 -7.01 2.24
N ILE A 8 -21.53 -7.33 3.51
CA ILE A 8 -20.68 -8.21 4.33
C ILE A 8 -21.39 -9.56 4.42
N ASN A 9 -20.70 -10.61 3.98
CA ASN A 9 -21.13 -12.00 4.01
C ASN A 9 -20.16 -12.78 4.91
N LEU A 10 -20.57 -13.01 6.16
CA LEU A 10 -19.74 -13.68 7.15
C LEU A 10 -19.64 -15.19 6.84
N PRO A 11 -18.46 -15.82 6.99
CA PRO A 11 -18.25 -17.23 6.69
C PRO A 11 -18.78 -18.19 7.77
N PHE A 12 -19.54 -17.66 8.72
CA PHE A 12 -20.15 -18.39 9.82
C PHE A 12 -21.54 -17.81 10.09
N GLN A 13 -22.41 -18.62 10.67
CA GLN A 13 -23.72 -18.15 11.13
C GLN A 13 -23.53 -17.34 12.42
N PRO A 14 -23.93 -16.05 12.45
CA PRO A 14 -23.81 -15.23 13.66
C PRO A 14 -24.67 -15.77 14.80
N GLU A 15 -24.14 -15.79 16.03
CA GLU A 15 -24.95 -16.02 17.23
C GLU A 15 -25.87 -14.80 17.49
N GLU A 16 -27.07 -15.04 18.03
CA GLU A 16 -28.00 -13.97 18.39
C GLU A 16 -27.45 -13.16 19.57
N LEU A 17 -27.46 -11.83 19.44
CA LEU A 17 -27.12 -10.93 20.54
C LEU A 17 -28.33 -10.84 21.48
N ASP A 18 -28.10 -11.01 22.78
CA ASP A 18 -29.12 -10.69 23.79
C ASP A 18 -29.28 -9.16 23.85
N ASP A 19 -30.46 -8.65 23.47
CA ASP A 19 -30.81 -7.22 23.36
C ASP A 19 -30.66 -6.42 24.70
N ASP A 20 -30.50 -7.10 25.83
CA ASP A 20 -30.46 -6.49 27.17
C ASP A 20 -29.03 -6.11 27.66
N ASP A 21 -27.97 -6.51 26.94
CA ASP A 21 -26.59 -6.18 27.29
C ASP A 21 -26.09 -4.96 26.49
N ASP A 22 -26.32 -3.76 27.01
CA ASP A 22 -25.71 -2.51 26.49
C ASP A 22 -24.18 -2.57 26.67
N VAL A 23 -23.49 -3.13 25.68
CA VAL A 23 -22.04 -3.40 25.64
C VAL A 23 -21.23 -2.13 25.92
N TYR A 24 -21.76 -0.95 25.59
CA TYR A 24 -21.07 0.33 25.81
C TYR A 24 -21.07 0.77 27.28
N SER A 25 -22.13 0.46 28.03
CA SER A 25 -22.24 0.88 29.42
C SER A 25 -21.56 -0.08 30.40
N ASN A 26 -21.37 -1.35 30.01
CA ASN A 26 -20.84 -2.38 30.90
C ASN A 26 -20.14 -3.57 30.18
N TYR A 27 -19.23 -3.35 29.23
CA TYR A 27 -18.48 -4.46 28.61
C TYR A 27 -17.75 -5.37 29.62
N GLU A 28 -17.44 -4.88 30.82
CA GLU A 28 -16.83 -5.66 31.91
C GLU A 28 -17.77 -6.71 32.55
N SER A 29 -19.09 -6.58 32.37
CA SER A 29 -20.05 -7.61 32.76
C SER A 29 -20.05 -8.82 31.83
N SER A 30 -19.63 -8.64 30.56
CA SER A 30 -19.60 -9.70 29.57
C SER A 30 -18.72 -10.87 30.01
N ALA A 31 -19.30 -12.08 30.04
CA ALA A 31 -18.56 -13.31 30.34
C ALA A 31 -17.44 -13.55 29.33
N LEU A 32 -17.70 -13.26 28.05
CA LEU A 32 -16.73 -13.38 26.97
C LEU A 32 -15.54 -12.44 27.18
N TYR A 33 -15.80 -11.17 27.52
CA TYR A 33 -14.74 -10.20 27.81
C TYR A 33 -13.79 -10.70 28.91
N ARG A 34 -14.31 -11.32 29.96
CA ARG A 34 -13.48 -11.85 31.06
C ARG A 34 -12.55 -12.98 30.63
N MET A 35 -12.96 -13.77 29.63
CA MET A 35 -12.18 -14.88 29.07
C MET A 35 -11.10 -14.41 28.07
N LEU A 36 -11.19 -13.18 27.56
CA LEU A 36 -10.21 -12.66 26.61
C LEU A 36 -8.81 -12.51 27.20
N PRO A 37 -7.74 -12.70 26.40
CA PRO A 37 -6.38 -12.41 26.81
C PRO A 37 -6.19 -10.91 27.08
N ALA A 38 -5.15 -10.56 27.86
CA ALA A 38 -4.94 -9.19 28.34
C ALA A 38 -4.84 -8.14 27.21
N ASN A 39 -4.11 -8.46 26.14
CA ASN A 39 -4.00 -7.59 24.96
C ASN A 39 -5.34 -7.41 24.24
N ALA A 40 -6.17 -8.45 24.15
CA ALA A 40 -7.50 -8.34 23.55
C ALA A 40 -8.46 -7.49 24.39
N LYS A 41 -8.36 -7.55 25.72
CA LYS A 41 -9.13 -6.68 26.63
C LYS A 41 -8.80 -5.20 26.40
N GLU A 42 -7.53 -4.87 26.21
CA GLU A 42 -7.10 -3.50 25.89
C GLU A 42 -7.70 -3.01 24.56
N TYR A 43 -7.72 -3.85 23.53
CA TYR A 43 -8.37 -3.50 22.26
C TYR A 43 -9.88 -3.31 22.40
N VAL A 44 -10.57 -4.21 23.10
CA VAL A 44 -12.02 -4.10 23.34
C VAL A 44 -12.38 -2.84 24.12
N ALA A 45 -11.59 -2.50 25.14
CA ALA A 45 -11.83 -1.29 25.94
C ALA A 45 -11.71 0.00 25.12
N GLN A 46 -10.88 0.00 24.07
CA GLN A 46 -10.73 1.13 23.15
C GLN A 46 -11.76 1.10 22.02
N SER A 47 -12.17 -0.11 21.60
CA SER A 47 -12.99 -0.36 20.42
C SER A 47 -14.08 -1.40 20.70
N PRO A 48 -15.23 -0.98 21.28
CA PRO A 48 -16.28 -1.89 21.73
C PRO A 48 -16.92 -2.74 20.63
N HIS A 49 -16.90 -2.27 19.38
CA HIS A 49 -17.40 -3.02 18.22
C HIS A 49 -16.66 -4.36 18.01
N LEU A 50 -15.41 -4.48 18.50
CA LEU A 50 -14.67 -5.73 18.49
C LEU A 50 -15.34 -6.78 19.41
N LEU A 51 -15.90 -6.37 20.55
CA LEU A 51 -16.58 -7.28 21.46
C LEU A 51 -17.91 -7.75 20.88
N GLU A 52 -18.70 -6.87 20.27
CA GLU A 52 -19.94 -7.26 19.58
C GLU A 52 -19.66 -8.24 18.44
N TYR A 53 -18.61 -8.00 17.65
CA TYR A 53 -18.16 -8.97 16.65
C TYR A 53 -17.82 -10.33 17.27
N LEU A 54 -17.10 -10.35 18.40
CA LEU A 54 -16.73 -11.59 19.08
C LEU A 54 -17.93 -12.31 19.71
N GLN A 55 -18.99 -11.58 20.09
CA GLN A 55 -20.24 -12.17 20.56
C GLN A 55 -21.03 -12.80 19.41
N MET A 56 -21.01 -12.20 18.22
CA MET A 56 -21.58 -12.81 17.01
C MET A 56 -20.77 -14.03 16.54
N PHE A 57 -19.47 -14.06 16.82
CA PHE A 57 -18.58 -15.14 16.43
C PHE A 57 -18.78 -16.37 17.32
N PRO A 58 -19.04 -17.57 16.75
CA PRO A 58 -19.31 -18.77 17.54
C PRO A 58 -18.02 -19.34 18.17
N VAL A 59 -17.56 -18.67 19.22
CA VAL A 59 -16.34 -19.00 19.98
C VAL A 59 -16.38 -20.41 20.59
N ASN A 60 -17.57 -20.94 20.84
CA ASN A 60 -17.75 -22.30 21.34
C ASN A 60 -17.37 -23.37 20.30
N LEU A 61 -17.50 -23.04 19.01
CA LEU A 61 -17.18 -23.95 17.91
C LEU A 61 -15.73 -23.79 17.44
N TYR A 62 -15.26 -22.54 17.30
CA TYR A 62 -13.96 -22.25 16.69
C TYR A 62 -12.86 -21.84 17.69
N GLY A 63 -13.21 -21.66 18.96
CA GLY A 63 -12.32 -21.13 19.99
C GLY A 63 -12.15 -19.60 19.88
N ILE A 64 -11.57 -19.01 20.93
CA ILE A 64 -11.25 -17.57 20.94
C ILE A 64 -10.09 -17.31 19.97
N PRO A 65 -10.23 -16.34 19.04
CA PRO A 65 -9.15 -15.98 18.11
C PRO A 65 -7.86 -15.57 18.83
N LEU A 66 -6.71 -15.82 18.20
CA LEU A 66 -5.42 -15.36 18.71
C LEU A 66 -5.20 -13.89 18.34
N PHE A 67 -4.81 -13.06 19.31
CA PHE A 67 -4.60 -11.63 19.10
C PHE A 67 -3.13 -11.27 18.97
N PHE A 68 -2.76 -10.61 17.87
CA PHE A 68 -1.41 -10.10 17.64
C PHE A 68 -1.44 -8.59 17.46
N SER A 69 -0.46 -7.88 18.02
CA SER A 69 -0.25 -6.45 17.74
C SER A 69 0.43 -6.21 16.40
N GLU A 70 1.26 -7.17 15.97
CA GLU A 70 1.96 -7.16 14.69
C GLU A 70 2.14 -8.61 14.23
N LEU A 71 1.97 -8.85 12.94
CA LEU A 71 2.11 -10.18 12.37
C LEU A 71 3.56 -10.44 11.95
N LYS A 72 4.06 -11.62 12.32
CA LYS A 72 5.40 -12.08 11.98
C LYS A 72 5.36 -13.14 10.87
N ARG A 73 6.47 -13.26 10.14
CA ARG A 73 6.56 -14.16 8.96
C ARG A 73 6.48 -15.65 9.30
N ASP A 74 6.76 -16.04 10.53
CA ASP A 74 6.61 -17.41 11.04
C ASP A 74 5.14 -17.87 11.03
N LEU A 75 4.18 -16.94 11.11
CA LEU A 75 2.76 -17.25 10.97
C LEU A 75 2.39 -17.78 9.57
N LYS A 76 3.27 -17.64 8.56
CA LYS A 76 3.04 -18.17 7.21
C LYS A 76 2.86 -19.69 7.17
N SER A 77 3.39 -20.43 8.15
CA SER A 77 3.20 -21.89 8.24
C SER A 77 1.92 -22.30 8.97
N MET A 78 1.10 -21.36 9.43
CA MET A 78 -0.17 -21.67 10.09
C MET A 78 -1.22 -22.06 9.04
N GLU A 79 -1.58 -23.34 8.98
CA GLU A 79 -2.54 -23.86 7.99
C GLU A 79 -3.97 -23.37 8.23
N ASN A 80 -4.43 -23.38 9.48
CA ASN A 80 -5.78 -22.96 9.88
C ASN A 80 -5.72 -21.73 10.78
N PRO A 81 -5.47 -20.53 10.23
CA PRO A 81 -5.38 -19.31 11.02
C PRO A 81 -6.76 -18.91 11.57
N ASN A 82 -6.84 -18.74 12.90
CA ASN A 82 -7.93 -18.06 13.61
C ASN A 82 -7.31 -16.90 14.40
N VAL A 83 -7.08 -15.78 13.71
CA VAL A 83 -6.18 -14.71 14.16
C VAL A 83 -6.81 -13.33 13.95
N ILE A 84 -6.76 -12.49 14.99
CA ILE A 84 -7.15 -11.07 14.93
C ILE A 84 -5.95 -10.17 15.16
N TYR A 85 -5.84 -9.11 14.35
CA TYR A 85 -4.84 -8.05 14.53
C TYR A 85 -5.42 -6.67 14.20
N PRO A 86 -4.94 -5.59 14.86
CA PRO A 86 -5.37 -4.23 14.54
C PRO A 86 -4.68 -3.71 13.28
N VAL A 87 -5.42 -2.97 12.47
CA VAL A 87 -4.90 -2.17 11.34
C VAL A 87 -4.80 -0.70 11.73
N ASN A 88 -5.81 -0.21 12.44
CA ASN A 88 -5.83 1.13 13.04
C ASN A 88 -6.72 1.11 14.30
N GLU A 89 -6.98 2.27 14.90
CA GLU A 89 -7.81 2.39 16.11
C GLU A 89 -9.22 1.78 15.96
N PHE A 90 -9.82 1.89 14.77
CA PHE A 90 -11.21 1.50 14.49
C PHE A 90 -11.35 0.23 13.64
N THR A 91 -10.24 -0.32 13.14
CA THR A 91 -10.28 -1.44 12.19
C THR A 91 -9.39 -2.58 12.68
N PHE A 92 -9.99 -3.75 12.82
CA PHE A 92 -9.30 -5.02 13.05
C PHE A 92 -9.55 -5.95 11.88
N ILE A 93 -8.64 -6.88 11.64
CA ILE A 93 -8.81 -7.92 10.62
C ILE A 93 -8.82 -9.26 11.32
N HIS A 94 -9.84 -10.06 11.02
CA HIS A 94 -9.89 -11.47 11.38
C HIS A 94 -9.54 -12.33 10.17
N ILE A 95 -8.43 -13.05 10.27
CA ILE A 95 -8.05 -14.12 9.35
C ILE A 95 -8.64 -15.41 9.90
N PHE A 96 -9.58 -15.98 9.16
CA PHE A 96 -10.39 -17.12 9.59
C PHE A 96 -10.29 -18.25 8.55
N PRO A 97 -10.20 -19.54 8.94
CA PRO A 97 -9.96 -20.60 7.97
C PRO A 97 -11.23 -20.93 7.18
N ASP A 98 -11.07 -21.20 5.89
CA ASP A 98 -12.12 -21.82 5.07
C ASP A 98 -11.87 -23.33 4.99
N GLN A 99 -12.89 -24.14 5.28
CA GLN A 99 -12.78 -25.60 5.20
C GLN A 99 -13.04 -26.13 3.79
N GLU A 100 -13.65 -25.31 2.92
CA GLU A 100 -14.08 -25.70 1.57
C GLU A 100 -13.18 -25.12 0.46
N ASP A 101 -12.37 -24.10 0.78
CA ASP A 101 -11.43 -23.45 -0.13
C ASP A 101 -10.01 -23.45 0.46
N VAL A 102 -9.00 -23.47 -0.41
CA VAL A 102 -7.59 -23.30 0.00
C VAL A 102 -7.35 -21.87 0.50
N ARG A 103 -8.16 -20.90 0.07
CA ARG A 103 -8.08 -19.51 0.54
C ARG A 103 -8.84 -19.32 1.84
N ASN A 104 -8.14 -18.83 2.85
CA ASN A 104 -8.75 -18.39 4.11
C ASN A 104 -9.52 -17.07 3.93
N TYR A 105 -10.41 -16.78 4.88
CA TYR A 105 -11.19 -15.57 4.93
C TYR A 105 -10.41 -14.38 5.46
N TYR A 106 -10.64 -13.22 4.85
CA TYR A 106 -10.22 -11.89 5.31
C TYR A 106 -11.47 -11.10 5.73
N ILE A 107 -11.66 -10.90 7.04
CA ILE A 107 -12.86 -10.26 7.58
C ILE A 107 -12.47 -8.93 8.22
N PRO A 108 -12.77 -7.79 7.57
CA PRO A 108 -12.66 -6.49 8.22
C PRO A 108 -13.70 -6.36 9.33
N ILE A 109 -13.23 -6.07 10.53
CA ILE A 109 -14.04 -5.75 11.70
C ILE A 109 -13.96 -4.23 11.88
N GLU A 110 -15.09 -3.55 11.68
CA GLU A 110 -15.22 -2.10 11.72
C GLU A 110 -16.37 -1.68 12.65
N PRO A 111 -16.51 -0.37 12.98
CA PRO A 111 -17.56 0.09 13.88
C PRO A 111 -18.99 -0.10 13.34
N SER A 112 -19.15 -0.47 12.07
CA SER A 112 -20.46 -0.82 11.49
C SER A 112 -21.05 -2.11 12.07
N PHE A 113 -20.25 -2.95 12.74
CA PHE A 113 -20.76 -4.10 13.49
C PHE A 113 -21.49 -3.68 14.78
N LEU A 114 -21.24 -2.46 15.26
CA LEU A 114 -21.87 -1.97 16.48
C LEU A 114 -23.36 -1.70 16.24
N HIS A 115 -24.24 -2.41 16.94
CA HIS A 115 -25.68 -2.35 16.73
C HIS A 115 -26.22 -0.92 16.89
N SER A 116 -25.82 -0.21 17.96
CA SER A 116 -26.29 1.16 18.22
C SER A 116 -25.88 2.16 17.13
N VAL A 117 -24.70 2.00 16.55
CA VAL A 117 -24.22 2.83 15.42
C VAL A 117 -24.97 2.47 14.14
N ALA A 118 -25.22 1.19 13.89
CA ALA A 118 -25.99 0.74 12.73
C ALA A 118 -27.44 1.28 12.76
N GLU A 119 -28.07 1.33 13.94
CA GLU A 119 -29.40 1.92 14.12
C GLU A 119 -29.39 3.45 14.00
N ALA A 120 -28.39 4.13 14.56
CA ALA A 120 -28.30 5.59 14.57
C ALA A 120 -27.93 6.20 13.20
N MET A 121 -27.14 5.50 12.39
CA MET A 121 -26.57 6.03 11.14
C MET A 121 -27.62 6.58 10.15
N PRO A 122 -28.72 5.87 9.82
CA PRO A 122 -29.69 6.38 8.84
C PRO A 122 -30.38 7.67 9.28
N LEU A 123 -30.65 7.83 10.59
CA LEU A 123 -31.22 9.06 11.14
C LEU A 123 -30.23 10.23 11.04
N ILE A 124 -28.95 9.97 11.30
CA ILE A 124 -27.89 10.96 11.21
C ILE A 124 -27.68 11.38 9.75
N GLU A 125 -27.60 10.44 8.82
CA GLU A 125 -27.48 10.75 7.38
C GLU A 125 -28.65 11.61 6.90
N LYS A 126 -29.89 11.29 7.31
CA LYS A 126 -31.07 12.09 6.99
C LYS A 126 -30.93 13.53 7.50
N LYS A 127 -30.60 13.72 8.78
CA LYS A 127 -30.41 15.05 9.37
C LYS A 127 -29.24 15.82 8.75
N LEU A 128 -28.18 15.13 8.32
CA LEU A 128 -27.07 15.75 7.59
C LEU A 128 -27.53 16.29 6.23
N VAL A 129 -28.36 15.54 5.50
CA VAL A 129 -28.92 16.00 4.21
C VAL A 129 -29.77 17.26 4.40
N ASP A 130 -30.62 17.31 5.43
CA ASP A 130 -31.45 18.48 5.73
C ASP A 130 -30.63 19.75 6.04
N LEU A 131 -29.38 19.60 6.49
CA LEU A 131 -28.46 20.71 6.78
C LEU A 131 -27.62 21.14 5.58
N ILE A 132 -27.46 20.28 4.56
CA ILE A 132 -26.64 20.58 3.38
C ILE A 132 -27.22 21.77 2.60
N ASP A 133 -28.55 21.88 2.51
CA ASP A 133 -29.22 22.97 1.78
C ASP A 133 -28.98 24.36 2.38
N VAL A 134 -28.48 24.42 3.62
CA VAL A 134 -28.20 25.66 4.37
C VAL A 134 -26.71 26.01 4.36
N LEU A 135 -25.83 25.11 3.92
CA LEU A 135 -24.40 25.36 3.85
C LEU A 135 -24.05 26.23 2.63
N GLU A 136 -23.52 27.43 2.87
CA GLU A 136 -23.00 28.33 1.82
C GLU A 136 -21.57 27.98 1.37
N GLU A 137 -20.93 26.99 2.01
CA GLU A 137 -19.53 26.64 1.78
C GLU A 137 -19.37 25.51 0.75
N ASP A 138 -18.50 25.70 -0.25
CA ASP A 138 -18.12 24.67 -1.24
C ASP A 138 -16.65 24.20 -0.99
N PRO A 139 -16.42 23.22 -0.09
CA PRO A 139 -15.09 22.79 0.28
C PRO A 139 -14.39 22.02 -0.85
N ILE A 140 -13.22 22.53 -1.26
CA ILE A 140 -12.47 22.02 -2.42
C ILE A 140 -11.51 20.90 -2.00
N THR A 141 -10.85 21.03 -0.85
CA THR A 141 -9.86 20.05 -0.35
C THR A 141 -10.48 19.00 0.57
N GLU A 142 -9.87 17.82 0.67
CA GLU A 142 -10.31 16.75 1.59
C GLU A 142 -10.26 17.21 3.05
N ASP A 143 -9.25 17.97 3.44
CA ASP A 143 -9.12 18.53 4.79
C ASP A 143 -10.24 19.52 5.14
N GLU A 144 -10.62 20.38 4.18
CA GLU A 144 -11.77 21.28 4.35
C GLU A 144 -13.06 20.49 4.48
N ARG A 145 -13.28 19.49 3.60
CA ARG A 145 -14.45 18.60 3.68
C ARG A 145 -14.54 17.91 5.03
N ARG A 146 -13.41 17.45 5.57
CA ARG A 146 -13.33 16.81 6.90
C ARG A 146 -13.72 17.78 8.00
N LYS A 147 -13.24 19.03 7.95
CA LYS A 147 -13.59 20.06 8.94
C LYS A 147 -15.08 20.42 8.88
N VAL A 148 -15.63 20.59 7.68
CA VAL A 148 -17.05 20.89 7.47
C VAL A 148 -17.91 19.74 8.02
N LEU A 149 -17.62 18.49 7.62
CA LEU A 149 -18.36 17.32 8.10
C LEU A 149 -18.34 17.21 9.63
N LYS A 150 -17.17 17.41 10.26
CA LYS A 150 -17.03 17.40 11.72
C LYS A 150 -17.84 18.50 12.41
N ARG A 151 -17.94 19.69 11.80
CA ARG A 151 -18.74 20.81 12.32
C ARG A 151 -20.23 20.47 12.25
N VAL A 152 -20.71 20.04 11.09
CA VAL A 152 -22.12 19.69 10.86
C VAL A 152 -22.55 18.52 11.76
N LEU A 153 -21.69 17.52 11.95
CA LEU A 153 -21.96 16.42 12.87
C LEU A 153 -22.22 16.88 14.31
N ARG A 154 -21.51 17.89 14.80
CA ARG A 154 -21.72 18.47 16.14
C ARG A 154 -23.01 19.28 16.25
N GLU A 155 -23.59 19.69 15.14
CA GLU A 155 -24.91 20.35 15.14
C GLU A 155 -26.04 19.31 15.23
N VAL A 156 -25.85 18.14 14.62
CA VAL A 156 -26.82 17.03 14.60
C VAL A 156 -26.76 16.16 15.87
N ILE A 157 -25.60 16.05 16.50
CA ILE A 157 -25.34 15.11 17.59
C ILE A 157 -25.08 15.84 18.91
N TYR A 158 -25.68 15.33 19.98
CA TYR A 158 -25.32 15.66 21.36
C TYR A 158 -24.47 14.54 21.95
N ILE A 159 -23.25 14.86 22.40
CA ILE A 159 -22.36 13.89 23.03
C ILE A 159 -22.69 13.82 24.53
N LYS A 160 -23.31 12.71 24.94
CA LYS A 160 -23.67 12.40 26.32
C LYS A 160 -22.43 12.33 27.21
N LYS A 161 -22.45 13.03 28.35
CA LYS A 161 -21.39 12.91 29.36
C LYS A 161 -21.59 11.67 30.24
N PRO A 162 -20.52 11.14 30.86
CA PRO A 162 -20.62 9.94 31.71
C PRO A 162 -21.66 10.05 32.83
N ASN A 163 -21.85 11.26 33.40
CA ASN A 163 -22.74 11.49 34.53
C ASN A 163 -24.20 11.82 34.15
N GLU A 164 -24.51 11.99 32.86
CA GLU A 164 -25.85 12.33 32.38
C GLU A 164 -26.67 11.05 32.15
N THR A 165 -27.98 11.07 32.39
CA THR A 165 -28.87 9.94 32.03
C THR A 165 -29.69 10.26 30.79
N TYR A 166 -30.09 9.24 30.03
CA TYR A 166 -30.90 9.45 28.81
C TYR A 166 -32.22 10.16 29.13
N ALA A 167 -32.92 9.79 30.22
CA ALA A 167 -34.16 10.44 30.64
C ALA A 167 -34.01 11.96 30.90
N GLN A 168 -32.88 12.39 31.46
CA GLN A 168 -32.59 13.82 31.64
C GLN A 168 -32.41 14.55 30.30
N LEU A 169 -31.81 13.88 29.32
CA LEU A 169 -31.45 14.47 28.04
C LEU A 169 -32.58 14.43 27.00
N THR A 170 -33.48 13.45 27.08
CA THR A 170 -34.66 13.34 26.19
C THR A 170 -35.83 14.22 26.64
N GLY A 171 -35.79 14.75 27.87
CA GLY A 171 -36.85 15.58 28.44
C GLY A 171 -38.02 14.78 29.00
N ASP A 172 -37.85 13.47 29.21
CA ASP A 172 -38.89 12.59 29.74
C ASP A 172 -38.82 12.58 31.28
N THR A 173 -39.26 13.69 31.89
CA THR A 173 -39.58 13.71 33.32
C THR A 173 -40.94 13.08 33.50
N GLY A 174 -40.97 11.82 33.95
CA GLY A 174 -42.19 11.13 34.33
C GLY A 174 -42.88 11.79 35.52
N GLU A 175 -43.60 12.89 35.29
CA GLU A 175 -44.55 13.51 36.21
C GLU A 175 -45.54 14.35 35.39
N GLY A 176 -46.82 13.99 35.47
CA GLY A 176 -47.88 14.75 34.84
C GLY A 176 -48.12 16.07 35.57
N GLY A 177 -48.18 17.18 34.84
CA GLY A 177 -48.80 18.41 35.32
C GLY A 177 -48.18 19.73 34.87
N ALA A 178 -49.04 20.52 34.22
CA ALA A 178 -49.13 21.99 34.25
C ALA A 178 -48.03 22.85 33.57
N ASP A 179 -48.37 23.25 32.34
CA ASP A 179 -48.25 24.59 31.75
C ASP A 179 -47.56 25.71 32.56
N SER A 180 -46.51 26.31 31.98
CA SER A 180 -46.42 27.78 31.82
C SER A 180 -45.15 28.19 31.06
N GLY A 181 -45.27 29.18 30.16
CA GLY A 181 -44.13 29.96 29.66
C GLY A 181 -44.12 30.22 28.17
N GLY A 182 -45.10 30.97 27.67
CA GLY A 182 -45.14 31.44 26.28
C GLY A 182 -43.97 32.35 25.92
N GLY A 183 -43.34 32.06 24.78
CA GLY A 183 -42.36 32.92 24.13
C GLY A 183 -41.71 32.22 22.94
N ILE A 184 -41.89 32.78 21.73
CA ILE A 184 -41.17 32.44 20.49
C ILE A 184 -41.54 31.09 19.81
N LYS A 185 -41.92 30.03 20.55
CA LYS A 185 -42.31 28.72 19.96
C LYS A 185 -43.52 28.75 19.00
N GLY A 186 -44.46 29.68 19.19
CA GLY A 186 -45.69 29.76 18.37
C GLY A 186 -45.54 30.34 16.96
N LYS A 187 -44.40 30.99 16.64
CA LYS A 187 -44.17 31.59 15.31
C LYS A 187 -43.30 30.73 14.39
N LEU A 188 -42.46 29.83 14.92
CA LEU A 188 -41.64 28.93 14.12
C LEU A 188 -42.45 27.74 13.56
N VAL A 189 -43.37 27.20 14.36
CA VAL A 189 -44.21 26.04 14.01
C VAL A 189 -45.21 26.35 12.89
N LYS A 190 -45.56 27.63 12.69
CA LYS A 190 -46.47 28.06 11.61
C LYS A 190 -45.77 28.35 10.28
N PHE A 191 -44.44 28.43 10.27
CA PHE A 191 -43.65 28.62 9.05
C PHE A 191 -43.19 27.27 8.46
N LEU A 192 -42.94 26.27 9.30
CA LEU A 192 -42.52 24.92 8.89
C LEU A 192 -43.64 24.01 8.36
N ASN A 193 -44.92 24.41 8.48
CA ASN A 193 -46.07 23.55 8.16
C ASN A 193 -46.88 23.99 6.93
N THR A 194 -46.32 24.83 6.06
CA THR A 194 -46.90 25.12 4.75
C THR A 194 -45.91 24.72 3.67
N ASP A 195 -46.28 23.66 2.95
CA ASP A 195 -45.73 23.17 1.69
C ASP A 195 -44.38 22.44 1.74
N PHE A 196 -44.41 21.11 1.82
CA PHE A 196 -44.18 20.16 0.71
C PHE A 196 -44.06 18.72 1.26
N SER A 197 -44.77 17.78 0.62
CA SER A 197 -44.71 16.31 0.77
C SER A 197 -44.51 15.74 2.18
N SER A 198 -45.61 15.25 2.77
CA SER A 198 -45.60 14.35 3.93
C SER A 198 -44.57 13.22 3.73
N PRO A 199 -43.67 12.95 4.70
CA PRO A 199 -42.82 11.77 4.65
C PRO A 199 -43.69 10.51 4.77
N ASP A 200 -43.27 9.43 4.14
CA ASP A 200 -43.86 8.11 4.28
C ASP A 200 -43.99 7.76 5.78
N LYS A 201 -45.22 7.48 6.22
CA LYS A 201 -45.54 7.17 7.62
C LYS A 201 -44.77 5.95 8.18
N GLY A 202 -44.14 5.15 7.33
CA GLY A 202 -43.37 3.96 7.70
C GLY A 202 -42.03 4.26 8.40
N ASP A 203 -41.38 5.40 8.11
CA ASP A 203 -40.06 5.72 8.68
C ASP A 203 -40.15 6.33 10.09
N ALA A 204 -41.27 7.00 10.42
CA ALA A 204 -41.41 7.72 11.69
C ALA A 204 -41.45 6.81 12.92
N ASP A 205 -41.91 5.56 12.79
CA ASP A 205 -41.93 4.59 13.89
C ASP A 205 -40.57 3.89 14.09
N LYS A 206 -39.73 3.77 13.05
CA LYS A 206 -38.39 3.18 13.14
C LYS A 206 -37.43 4.01 13.99
N PHE A 207 -37.50 5.33 13.90
CA PHE A 207 -36.55 6.24 14.56
C PHE A 207 -36.96 6.66 15.99
N LYS A 208 -38.14 6.23 16.48
CA LYS A 208 -38.62 6.58 17.84
C LYS A 208 -37.79 5.95 18.97
N LYS A 209 -37.09 4.84 18.69
CA LYS A 209 -36.25 4.16 19.68
C LYS A 209 -34.90 4.85 19.92
N ILE A 210 -34.45 5.69 18.99
CA ILE A 210 -33.14 6.34 19.08
C ILE A 210 -33.26 7.57 19.98
N PRO A 211 -32.48 7.67 21.08
CA PRO A 211 -32.55 8.79 22.00
C PRO A 211 -32.23 10.13 21.31
N GLN A 212 -33.14 11.09 21.46
CA GLN A 212 -33.00 12.44 20.91
C GLN A 212 -33.28 13.49 21.98
N THR A 213 -32.56 14.59 21.92
CA THR A 213 -32.83 15.80 22.70
C THR A 213 -34.14 16.48 22.26
N PRO A 214 -34.77 17.35 23.08
CA PRO A 214 -35.99 18.06 22.71
C PRO A 214 -35.87 18.97 21.48
N ASP A 215 -34.67 19.45 21.15
CA ASP A 215 -34.34 20.19 19.93
C ASP A 215 -34.03 19.27 18.73
N GLY A 216 -34.10 17.95 18.92
CA GLY A 216 -34.01 16.94 17.86
C GLY A 216 -32.58 16.49 17.54
N LYS A 217 -31.58 16.76 18.38
CA LYS A 217 -30.24 16.17 18.21
C LYS A 217 -30.20 14.73 18.68
N VAL A 218 -29.50 13.88 17.93
CA VAL A 218 -29.28 12.48 18.30
C VAL A 218 -28.32 12.41 19.47
N ILE A 219 -28.67 11.70 20.55
CA ILE A 219 -27.84 11.57 21.74
C ILE A 219 -26.96 10.33 21.57
N LEU A 220 -25.64 10.51 21.62
CA LEU A 220 -24.66 9.43 21.51
C LEU A 220 -23.61 9.54 22.60
N THR A 221 -23.02 8.41 22.99
CA THR A 221 -21.78 8.39 23.77
C THR A 221 -20.58 8.89 22.95
N MET A 222 -19.47 9.20 23.62
CA MET A 222 -18.25 9.62 22.93
C MET A 222 -17.70 8.55 21.97
N GLY A 223 -17.79 7.27 22.34
CA GLY A 223 -17.33 6.18 21.49
C GLY A 223 -18.20 6.00 20.24
N GLU A 224 -19.53 6.01 20.40
CA GLU A 224 -20.47 5.97 19.26
C GLU A 224 -20.28 7.17 18.32
N PHE A 225 -20.07 8.36 18.88
CA PHE A 225 -19.75 9.54 18.09
C PHE A 225 -18.47 9.35 17.26
N ARG A 226 -17.39 8.81 17.86
CA ARG A 226 -16.14 8.53 17.13
C ARG A 226 -16.32 7.45 16.06
N SER A 227 -17.10 6.41 16.34
CA SER A 227 -17.46 5.37 15.37
C SER A 227 -18.22 5.93 14.17
N ILE A 228 -19.22 6.78 14.40
CA ILE A 228 -19.98 7.45 13.33
C ILE A 228 -19.11 8.44 12.57
N GLU A 229 -18.27 9.21 13.28
CA GLU A 229 -17.30 10.12 12.64
C GLU A 229 -16.37 9.34 11.70
N TYR A 230 -15.82 8.22 12.15
CA TYR A 230 -14.98 7.34 11.33
C TYR A 230 -15.73 6.84 10.09
N LEU A 231 -16.91 6.24 10.25
CA LEU A 231 -17.69 5.67 9.14
C LEU A 231 -18.10 6.73 8.10
N LEU A 232 -18.49 7.93 8.53
CA LEU A 232 -18.85 9.01 7.62
C LEU A 232 -17.65 9.57 6.86
N ILE A 233 -16.51 9.74 7.52
CA ILE A 233 -15.27 10.16 6.85
C ILE A 233 -14.85 9.09 5.84
N ARG A 234 -14.85 7.82 6.26
CA ARG A 234 -14.54 6.66 5.41
C ARG A 234 -15.39 6.66 4.14
N ASP A 235 -16.71 6.79 4.29
CA ASP A 235 -17.66 6.62 3.19
C ASP A 235 -17.80 7.86 2.30
N LYS A 236 -17.76 9.07 2.87
CA LYS A 236 -18.03 10.31 2.14
C LYS A 236 -16.77 11.01 1.63
N ILE A 237 -15.62 10.80 2.27
CA ILE A 237 -14.35 11.49 1.94
C ILE A 237 -13.32 10.51 1.38
N GLU A 238 -13.08 9.40 2.07
CA GLU A 238 -11.98 8.47 1.78
C GLU A 238 -12.40 7.41 0.73
N MET A 239 -11.97 6.14 0.82
CA MET A 239 -12.25 5.10 -0.20
C MET A 239 -13.36 4.12 0.20
N GLY A 240 -14.20 4.49 1.17
CA GLY A 240 -15.34 3.69 1.63
C GLY A 240 -14.93 2.31 2.13
N ILE A 241 -15.64 1.27 1.69
CA ILE A 241 -15.35 -0.14 2.05
C ILE A 241 -13.94 -0.61 1.73
N LEU A 242 -13.17 0.09 0.89
CA LEU A 242 -11.79 -0.29 0.59
C LEU A 242 -10.79 0.20 1.63
N ASN A 243 -11.19 1.13 2.50
CA ASN A 243 -10.29 1.68 3.51
C ASN A 243 -9.64 0.62 4.39
N PRO A 244 -10.34 -0.39 4.94
CA PRO A 244 -9.71 -1.45 5.72
C PRO A 244 -8.60 -2.18 4.95
N PHE A 245 -8.80 -2.42 3.66
CA PHE A 245 -7.85 -3.11 2.80
C PHE A 245 -6.65 -2.22 2.45
N LEU A 246 -6.90 -0.94 2.17
CA LEU A 246 -5.88 0.06 1.86
C LEU A 246 -5.06 0.45 3.09
N ALA A 247 -5.67 0.49 4.28
CA ALA A 247 -4.97 0.79 5.52
C ALA A 247 -4.12 -0.37 6.02
N ASP A 248 -4.48 -1.62 5.71
CA ASP A 248 -3.76 -2.80 6.19
C ASP A 248 -2.36 -2.95 5.54
N PRO A 249 -1.25 -2.74 6.27
CA PRO A 249 0.09 -2.79 5.71
C PRO A 249 0.51 -4.19 5.23
N TYR A 250 -0.24 -5.25 5.56
CA TYR A 250 0.06 -6.61 5.12
C TYR A 250 -0.53 -6.97 3.76
N ASN A 251 -1.48 -6.20 3.23
CA ASN A 251 -1.98 -6.41 1.87
C ASN A 251 -0.99 -5.85 0.83
N GLU A 252 -0.76 -6.62 -0.24
CA GLU A 252 0.03 -6.21 -1.41
C GLU A 252 -0.90 -5.85 -2.58
N ASP A 253 -1.84 -6.73 -2.89
CA ASP A 253 -2.80 -6.56 -3.98
C ASP A 253 -4.23 -6.73 -3.46
N ILE A 254 -5.18 -5.97 -4.02
CA ILE A 254 -6.61 -6.05 -3.72
C ILE A 254 -7.35 -6.15 -5.06
N THR A 255 -8.13 -7.21 -5.25
CA THR A 255 -8.77 -7.51 -6.54
C THR A 255 -10.25 -7.80 -6.36
N CYS A 256 -11.09 -7.25 -7.24
CA CYS A 256 -12.48 -7.65 -7.36
C CYS A 256 -12.76 -7.98 -8.81
N ASP A 257 -12.99 -9.26 -9.11
CA ASP A 257 -13.12 -9.78 -10.48
C ASP A 257 -14.54 -9.59 -11.08
N GLY A 258 -15.47 -8.98 -10.33
CA GLY A 258 -16.87 -8.81 -10.72
C GLY A 258 -17.82 -8.99 -9.55
N VAL A 259 -19.00 -9.54 -9.83
CA VAL A 259 -20.00 -9.89 -8.81
C VAL A 259 -19.45 -11.00 -7.91
N GLY A 260 -19.34 -10.76 -6.61
CA GLY A 260 -18.77 -11.69 -5.64
C GLY A 260 -17.79 -11.02 -4.68
N PRO A 261 -16.95 -11.82 -3.99
CA PRO A 261 -16.06 -11.32 -2.95
C PRO A 261 -14.86 -10.53 -3.51
N ILE A 262 -14.32 -9.66 -2.68
CA ILE A 262 -13.01 -9.05 -2.89
C ILE A 262 -11.93 -10.08 -2.48
N PHE A 263 -10.87 -10.18 -3.26
CA PHE A 263 -9.68 -10.98 -2.96
C PHE A 263 -8.51 -10.09 -2.57
N VAL A 264 -7.63 -10.59 -1.71
CA VAL A 264 -6.37 -9.91 -1.36
C VAL A 264 -5.18 -10.85 -1.45
N GLU A 265 -4.03 -10.32 -1.86
CA GLU A 265 -2.75 -10.99 -1.68
C GLU A 265 -2.08 -10.45 -0.41
N HIS A 266 -2.00 -11.28 0.62
CA HIS A 266 -1.50 -10.89 1.94
C HIS A 266 -0.06 -11.40 2.16
N LYS A 267 0.84 -10.54 2.63
CA LYS A 267 2.30 -10.83 2.81
C LYS A 267 2.61 -12.12 3.57
N ILE A 268 1.75 -12.48 4.52
CA ILE A 268 1.89 -13.63 5.42
C ILE A 268 1.01 -14.80 4.98
N PHE A 269 -0.31 -14.60 4.91
CA PHE A 269 -1.28 -15.67 4.63
C PHE A 269 -1.56 -15.93 3.14
N SER A 270 -0.82 -15.28 2.21
CA SER A 270 -0.99 -15.41 0.75
C SER A 270 -2.39 -14.96 0.28
N GLY A 271 -2.92 -15.52 -0.81
CA GLY A 271 -4.24 -15.16 -1.34
C GLY A 271 -5.39 -15.49 -0.38
N LEU A 272 -6.18 -14.48 -0.01
CA LEU A 272 -7.35 -14.57 0.86
C LEU A 272 -8.62 -14.11 0.15
N LYS A 273 -9.77 -14.61 0.61
CA LYS A 273 -11.12 -14.24 0.14
C LYS A 273 -11.78 -13.37 1.21
N SER A 274 -12.30 -12.20 0.86
CA SER A 274 -12.92 -11.31 1.84
C SER A 274 -14.38 -11.67 2.12
N ALA A 275 -14.83 -11.36 3.33
CA ALA A 275 -16.26 -11.30 3.65
C ALA A 275 -16.98 -10.15 2.93
N VAL A 276 -16.26 -9.15 2.41
CA VAL A 276 -16.87 -8.05 1.65
C VAL A 276 -17.11 -8.47 0.21
N GLU A 277 -18.36 -8.36 -0.25
CA GLU A 277 -18.79 -8.79 -1.59
C GLU A 277 -19.78 -7.82 -2.27
N PHE A 278 -19.80 -7.87 -3.60
CA PHE A 278 -20.82 -7.23 -4.43
C PHE A 278 -21.84 -8.27 -4.89
N LYS A 279 -23.13 -8.06 -4.61
CA LYS A 279 -24.17 -9.07 -4.87
C LYS A 279 -24.67 -9.08 -6.31
N ASN A 280 -24.54 -7.96 -7.00
CA ASN A 280 -25.04 -7.78 -8.37
C ASN A 280 -24.18 -6.78 -9.15
N SER A 281 -24.38 -6.74 -10.47
CA SER A 281 -23.63 -5.86 -11.37
C SER A 281 -23.85 -4.38 -11.06
N ASP A 282 -25.07 -3.99 -10.67
CA ASP A 282 -25.41 -2.59 -10.45
C ASP A 282 -24.66 -2.01 -9.24
N GLU A 283 -24.46 -2.81 -8.19
CA GLU A 283 -23.65 -2.43 -7.03
C GLU A 283 -22.21 -2.12 -7.42
N ILE A 284 -21.54 -3.03 -8.13
CA ILE A 284 -20.13 -2.85 -8.53
C ILE A 284 -19.97 -1.77 -9.59
N ASP A 285 -20.91 -1.64 -10.52
CA ASP A 285 -20.91 -0.59 -11.55
C ASP A 285 -20.99 0.80 -10.90
N ASN A 286 -21.92 1.00 -9.97
CA ASN A 286 -22.04 2.24 -9.22
C ASN A 286 -20.80 2.52 -8.37
N PHE A 287 -20.20 1.48 -7.80
CA PHE A 287 -18.99 1.59 -7.00
C PHE A 287 -17.80 2.06 -7.83
N VAL A 288 -17.52 1.42 -8.97
CA VAL A 288 -16.38 1.78 -9.82
C VAL A 288 -16.56 3.16 -10.47
N ILE A 289 -17.78 3.57 -10.83
CA ILE A 289 -18.07 4.92 -11.35
C ILE A 289 -17.73 5.98 -10.30
N LYS A 290 -18.26 5.84 -9.07
CA LYS A 290 -17.98 6.78 -7.98
C LYS A 290 -16.50 6.83 -7.63
N MET A 291 -15.82 5.69 -7.65
CA MET A 291 -14.39 5.63 -7.40
C MET A 291 -13.59 6.37 -8.48
N ALA A 292 -13.93 6.15 -9.75
CA ALA A 292 -13.35 6.85 -10.90
C ALA A 292 -13.55 8.37 -10.84
N GLU A 293 -14.69 8.84 -10.35
CA GLU A 293 -14.93 10.26 -10.08
C GLU A 293 -14.04 10.80 -8.95
N ARG A 294 -13.88 10.06 -7.85
CA ARG A 294 -13.02 10.46 -6.71
C ARG A 294 -11.55 10.59 -7.12
N ILE A 295 -11.05 9.68 -7.96
CA ILE A 295 -9.67 9.74 -8.50
C ILE A 295 -9.54 10.73 -9.68
N ARG A 296 -10.59 11.50 -10.00
CA ARG A 296 -10.66 12.50 -11.08
C ARG A 296 -10.38 11.93 -12.47
N ARG A 297 -10.73 10.66 -12.69
CA ARG A 297 -10.63 9.94 -13.97
C ARG A 297 -11.98 9.28 -14.29
N PRO A 298 -13.02 10.06 -14.64
CA PRO A 298 -14.36 9.54 -14.81
C PRO A 298 -14.42 8.49 -15.93
N ILE A 299 -15.13 7.39 -15.65
CA ILE A 299 -15.38 6.31 -16.61
C ILE A 299 -16.54 6.68 -17.52
N THR A 300 -16.46 6.26 -18.79
CA THR A 300 -17.57 6.36 -19.74
C THR A 300 -17.68 5.08 -20.54
N PHE A 301 -18.85 4.80 -21.14
CA PHE A 301 -19.00 3.65 -22.05
C PHE A 301 -17.98 3.64 -23.20
N ARG A 302 -17.49 4.80 -23.65
CA ARG A 302 -16.47 4.90 -24.71
C ARG A 302 -15.05 4.67 -24.20
N ASN A 303 -14.79 4.94 -22.92
CA ASN A 303 -13.51 4.72 -22.26
C ASN A 303 -13.76 3.94 -20.96
N PRO A 304 -14.00 2.63 -21.08
CA PRO A 304 -14.38 1.77 -19.95
C PRO A 304 -13.18 1.32 -19.11
N ILE A 305 -11.94 1.57 -19.58
CA ILE A 305 -10.73 1.19 -18.87
C ILE A 305 -10.08 2.45 -18.30
N VAL A 306 -9.76 2.41 -17.00
CA VAL A 306 -9.10 3.51 -16.30
C VAL A 306 -7.90 2.97 -15.53
N ASP A 307 -6.73 3.56 -15.80
CA ASP A 307 -5.53 3.39 -15.01
C ASP A 307 -5.23 4.70 -14.26
N ALA A 308 -5.04 4.61 -12.95
CA ALA A 308 -4.83 5.77 -12.09
C ALA A 308 -3.99 5.44 -10.85
N THR A 309 -3.69 6.49 -10.08
CA THR A 309 -3.00 6.41 -8.80
C THR A 309 -3.93 6.97 -7.72
N LEU A 310 -4.09 6.21 -6.64
CA LEU A 310 -4.85 6.59 -5.46
C LEU A 310 -4.07 7.62 -4.62
N PRO A 311 -4.72 8.35 -3.69
CA PRO A 311 -4.06 9.37 -2.86
C PRO A 311 -2.88 8.85 -2.02
N ASP A 312 -2.91 7.57 -1.63
CA ASP A 312 -1.85 6.87 -0.90
C ASP A 312 -0.65 6.45 -1.79
N GLY A 313 -0.75 6.67 -3.11
CA GLY A 313 0.24 6.26 -4.11
C GLY A 313 0.00 4.87 -4.71
N SER A 314 -1.01 4.13 -4.22
CA SER A 314 -1.36 2.82 -4.76
C SER A 314 -1.89 2.92 -6.20
N ARG A 315 -1.64 1.88 -7.00
CA ARG A 315 -2.10 1.84 -8.40
C ARG A 315 -3.48 1.24 -8.44
N ILE A 316 -4.36 1.77 -9.28
CA ILE A 316 -5.65 1.16 -9.56
C ILE A 316 -5.87 1.02 -11.06
N ASN A 317 -6.31 -0.17 -11.45
CA ASN A 317 -6.91 -0.45 -12.75
C ASN A 317 -8.40 -0.74 -12.54
N ILE A 318 -9.24 -0.15 -13.38
CA ILE A 318 -10.68 -0.36 -13.39
C ILE A 318 -11.11 -0.73 -14.81
N VAL A 319 -11.93 -1.76 -14.94
CA VAL A 319 -12.59 -2.14 -16.18
C VAL A 319 -14.10 -2.12 -15.97
N TYR A 320 -14.78 -1.21 -16.64
CA TYR A 320 -16.20 -0.96 -16.51
C TYR A 320 -17.03 -1.65 -17.58
N GLY A 321 -18.14 -2.21 -17.14
CA GLY A 321 -19.22 -2.72 -17.99
C GLY A 321 -19.11 -4.20 -18.31
N THR A 322 -20.27 -4.86 -18.30
CA THR A 322 -20.44 -6.29 -18.62
C THR A 322 -20.15 -6.62 -20.08
N GLU A 323 -20.13 -5.61 -20.96
CA GLU A 323 -19.77 -5.79 -22.36
C GLU A 323 -18.33 -6.29 -22.51
N ILE A 324 -17.42 -5.79 -21.67
CA ILE A 324 -15.99 -6.09 -21.69
C ILE A 324 -15.64 -7.17 -20.67
N SER A 325 -16.18 -7.07 -19.45
CA SER A 325 -15.95 -8.03 -18.37
C SER A 325 -17.23 -8.82 -18.09
N LYS A 326 -17.28 -10.07 -18.58
CA LYS A 326 -18.52 -10.89 -18.52
C LYS A 326 -19.03 -11.18 -17.11
N HIS A 327 -18.18 -11.04 -16.10
CA HIS A 327 -18.52 -11.27 -14.69
C HIS A 327 -18.96 -9.98 -13.95
N GLY A 328 -19.13 -8.86 -14.66
CA GLY A 328 -19.38 -7.54 -14.07
C GLY A 328 -18.15 -6.63 -14.17
N SER A 329 -18.31 -5.33 -13.89
CA SER A 329 -17.16 -4.43 -13.75
C SER A 329 -16.15 -4.98 -12.76
N ASN A 330 -14.86 -4.75 -12.98
CA ASN A 330 -13.80 -5.25 -12.10
C ASN A 330 -12.78 -4.15 -11.79
N PHE A 331 -12.02 -4.34 -10.72
CA PHE A 331 -10.89 -3.49 -10.39
C PHE A 331 -9.76 -4.27 -9.73
N THR A 332 -8.54 -3.76 -9.91
CA THR A 332 -7.34 -4.29 -9.26
C THR A 332 -6.54 -3.12 -8.70
N ILE A 333 -6.24 -3.18 -7.42
CA ILE A 333 -5.38 -2.24 -6.71
C ILE A 333 -4.08 -2.94 -6.36
N ARG A 334 -2.96 -2.31 -6.71
CA ARG A 334 -1.62 -2.74 -6.29
C ARG A 334 -1.08 -1.70 -5.33
N LYS A 335 -0.91 -2.09 -4.07
CA LYS A 335 -0.56 -1.14 -3.02
C LYS A 335 0.85 -0.59 -3.16
N PHE A 336 1.02 0.68 -2.83
CA PHE A 336 2.34 1.26 -2.69
C PHE A 336 2.98 0.77 -1.38
N ALA A 337 4.20 0.22 -1.47
CA ALA A 337 4.93 -0.18 -0.27
C ALA A 337 5.47 1.07 0.45
N GLU A 338 4.95 1.36 1.64
CA GLU A 338 5.30 2.56 2.41
C GLU A 338 6.79 2.60 2.81
N GLU A 339 7.36 1.46 3.22
CA GLU A 339 8.80 1.31 3.48
C GLU A 339 9.45 0.29 2.52
N PRO A 340 10.49 0.68 1.76
CA PRO A 340 11.26 -0.25 0.95
C PRO A 340 12.01 -1.29 1.77
N SER A 341 12.24 -2.47 1.19
CA SER A 341 13.15 -3.44 1.78
C SER A 341 14.60 -2.96 1.71
N SER A 342 15.37 -3.13 2.78
CA SER A 342 16.81 -2.86 2.80
C SER A 342 17.63 -4.00 2.18
N ILE A 343 18.88 -3.71 1.79
CA ILE A 343 19.81 -4.75 1.32
C ILE A 343 20.12 -5.79 2.41
N LEU A 344 20.07 -5.41 3.68
CA LEU A 344 20.29 -6.34 4.80
C LEU A 344 19.11 -7.31 4.96
N GLN A 345 17.88 -6.84 4.78
CA GLN A 345 16.71 -7.72 4.72
C GLN A 345 16.80 -8.69 3.54
N LEU A 346 17.25 -8.22 2.37
CA LEU A 346 17.50 -9.11 1.23
C LEU A 346 18.56 -10.18 1.54
N ILE A 347 19.56 -9.86 2.36
CA ILE A 347 20.57 -10.82 2.85
C ILE A 347 19.95 -11.81 3.85
N GLU A 348 19.09 -11.36 4.77
CA GLU A 348 18.32 -12.27 5.66
C GLU A 348 17.47 -13.26 4.87
N TRP A 349 16.88 -12.81 3.76
CA TRP A 349 16.07 -13.66 2.89
C TRP A 349 16.91 -14.51 1.93
N LYS A 350 18.25 -14.40 2.01
CA LYS A 350 19.23 -15.00 1.10
C LYS A 350 19.01 -14.64 -0.37
N THR A 351 18.33 -13.53 -0.67
CA THR A 351 18.19 -13.05 -2.05
C THR A 351 19.53 -12.62 -2.63
N THR A 352 20.43 -12.15 -1.77
CA THR A 352 21.83 -11.83 -2.03
C THR A 352 22.64 -12.14 -0.77
N ASP A 353 23.96 -11.94 -0.80
CA ASP A 353 24.82 -12.08 0.38
C ASP A 353 25.66 -10.82 0.63
N TYR A 354 26.47 -10.84 1.69
CA TYR A 354 27.31 -9.69 2.05
C TYR A 354 28.40 -9.38 1.02
N LEU A 355 28.95 -10.39 0.33
CA LEU A 355 30.02 -10.19 -0.64
C LEU A 355 29.48 -9.56 -1.92
N VAL A 356 28.36 -10.05 -2.43
CA VAL A 356 27.63 -9.45 -3.55
C VAL A 356 27.24 -8.02 -3.19
N ALA A 357 26.67 -7.78 -2.01
CA ALA A 357 26.31 -6.43 -1.57
C ALA A 357 27.54 -5.50 -1.44
N GLY A 358 28.67 -6.00 -0.94
CA GLY A 358 29.92 -5.26 -0.85
C GLY A 358 30.47 -4.88 -2.23
N TYR A 359 30.40 -5.79 -3.20
CA TYR A 359 30.77 -5.52 -4.59
C TYR A 359 29.85 -4.47 -5.23
N MET A 360 28.53 -4.65 -5.10
CA MET A 360 27.56 -3.71 -5.65
C MET A 360 27.69 -2.31 -5.03
N TRP A 361 28.04 -2.22 -3.75
CA TRP A 361 28.30 -0.95 -3.09
C TRP A 361 29.44 -0.20 -3.78
N ILE A 362 30.56 -0.87 -4.10
CA ILE A 362 31.68 -0.22 -4.84
C ILE A 362 31.19 0.24 -6.21
N CYS A 363 30.59 -0.65 -6.99
CA CYS A 363 30.16 -0.31 -8.35
C CYS A 363 29.19 0.88 -8.40
N ILE A 364 28.21 0.93 -7.49
CA ILE A 364 27.23 2.00 -7.44
C ILE A 364 27.84 3.30 -6.91
N GLU A 365 28.75 3.24 -5.94
CA GLU A 365 29.42 4.46 -5.46
C GLU A 365 30.28 5.11 -6.56
N PHE A 366 30.87 4.30 -7.44
CA PHE A 366 31.71 4.76 -8.55
C PHE A 366 30.96 4.96 -9.88
N GLY A 367 29.64 5.07 -9.88
CA GLY A 367 28.90 5.50 -11.06
C GLY A 367 28.69 4.41 -12.12
N MET A 368 28.70 3.13 -11.75
CA MET A 368 28.38 2.07 -12.71
C MET A 368 26.88 2.03 -13.00
N SER A 369 26.52 1.94 -14.28
CA SER A 369 25.14 1.70 -14.72
C SER A 369 24.78 0.23 -14.55
N LEU A 370 23.58 -0.05 -14.01
CA LEU A 370 23.16 -1.42 -13.72
C LEU A 370 21.69 -1.70 -14.00
N PHE A 371 21.38 -2.84 -14.62
CA PHE A 371 20.01 -3.30 -14.82
C PHE A 371 19.70 -4.49 -13.92
N MET A 372 18.61 -4.37 -13.16
CA MET A 372 17.97 -5.47 -12.45
C MET A 372 17.04 -6.20 -13.42
N SER A 373 17.43 -7.38 -13.86
CA SER A 373 16.69 -8.15 -14.86
C SER A 373 16.07 -9.42 -14.28
N GLY A 374 14.91 -9.82 -14.81
CA GLY A 374 14.18 -10.99 -14.34
C GLY A 374 12.72 -11.01 -14.79
N GLU A 375 12.04 -12.12 -14.56
CA GLU A 375 10.62 -12.29 -14.88
C GLU A 375 9.71 -11.42 -14.00
N THR A 376 8.42 -11.33 -14.32
CA THR A 376 7.41 -10.71 -13.46
C THR A 376 7.43 -11.34 -12.06
N ALA A 377 7.19 -10.53 -11.02
CA ALA A 377 7.19 -10.95 -9.61
C ALA A 377 8.52 -11.54 -9.05
N SER A 378 9.62 -11.46 -9.79
CA SER A 378 10.96 -11.87 -9.32
C SER A 378 11.57 -10.95 -8.25
N GLY A 379 10.98 -9.77 -8.01
CA GLY A 379 11.44 -8.79 -7.01
C GLY A 379 12.46 -7.76 -7.51
N LYS A 380 12.50 -7.48 -8.83
CA LYS A 380 13.45 -6.53 -9.44
C LYS A 380 13.39 -5.15 -8.81
N THR A 381 12.20 -4.54 -8.72
CA THR A 381 12.07 -3.19 -8.16
C THR A 381 12.45 -3.16 -6.69
N THR A 382 12.08 -4.18 -5.91
CA THR A 382 12.49 -4.32 -4.51
C THR A 382 14.01 -4.32 -4.36
N SER A 383 14.72 -5.13 -5.15
CA SER A 383 16.19 -5.18 -5.13
C SER A 383 16.83 -3.91 -5.65
N LEU A 384 16.26 -3.31 -6.71
CA LEU A 384 16.73 -2.02 -7.23
C LEU A 384 16.64 -0.96 -6.15
N ASN A 385 15.50 -0.88 -5.44
CA ASN A 385 15.25 0.08 -4.37
C ASN A 385 16.26 -0.11 -3.23
N ALA A 386 16.48 -1.35 -2.78
CA ALA A 386 17.46 -1.69 -1.75
C ALA A 386 18.89 -1.21 -2.09
N LEU A 387 19.31 -1.42 -3.35
CA LEU A 387 20.63 -1.02 -3.84
C LEU A 387 20.81 0.50 -3.94
N THR A 388 19.73 1.28 -4.01
CA THR A 388 19.83 2.75 -4.04
C THR A 388 20.50 3.33 -2.80
N THR A 389 20.45 2.62 -1.66
CA THR A 389 21.14 3.02 -0.42
C THR A 389 22.66 3.13 -0.57
N PHE A 390 23.25 2.50 -1.59
CA PHE A 390 24.68 2.58 -1.90
C PHE A 390 25.06 3.80 -2.76
N ILE A 391 24.09 4.52 -3.33
CA ILE A 391 24.36 5.77 -4.04
C ILE A 391 24.88 6.80 -3.02
N ALA A 392 25.93 7.53 -3.37
CA ALA A 392 26.52 8.56 -2.51
C ALA A 392 25.45 9.52 -1.95
N PRO A 393 25.42 9.79 -0.62
CA PRO A 393 24.34 10.57 0.00
C PRO A 393 24.15 12.00 -0.52
N GLU A 394 25.21 12.60 -1.05
CA GLU A 394 25.24 13.93 -1.65
C GLU A 394 24.72 13.99 -3.10
N SER A 395 24.46 12.83 -3.72
CA SER A 395 24.04 12.73 -5.11
C SER A 395 22.67 13.35 -5.37
N LYS A 396 22.54 14.01 -6.52
CA LYS A 396 21.25 14.32 -7.13
C LYS A 396 20.71 13.09 -7.84
N ILE A 397 19.50 12.68 -7.48
CA ILE A 397 18.82 11.53 -8.07
C ILE A 397 17.57 12.00 -8.81
N VAL A 398 17.36 11.50 -10.03
CA VAL A 398 16.10 11.66 -10.76
C VAL A 398 15.49 10.28 -10.98
N THR A 399 14.29 10.05 -10.44
CA THR A 399 13.51 8.83 -10.73
C THR A 399 12.46 9.13 -11.79
N ILE A 400 12.30 8.23 -12.74
CA ILE A 400 11.35 8.34 -13.86
C ILE A 400 10.60 7.03 -13.96
N GLU A 401 9.29 7.09 -13.74
CA GLU A 401 8.48 5.89 -13.60
C GLU A 401 7.15 6.07 -14.32
N ASP A 402 6.59 5.01 -14.90
CA ASP A 402 5.18 5.07 -15.31
C ASP A 402 4.25 5.16 -14.11
N THR A 403 4.66 4.56 -13.00
CA THR A 403 3.91 4.67 -11.78
C THR A 403 4.85 4.52 -10.59
N PRO A 404 4.71 5.36 -9.56
CA PRO A 404 5.63 5.42 -8.43
C PRO A 404 5.80 4.06 -7.72
N GLU A 405 7.00 3.48 -7.73
CA GLU A 405 7.41 2.32 -6.91
C GLU A 405 8.74 2.58 -6.18
N LEU A 406 9.63 3.39 -6.76
CA LEU A 406 10.93 3.70 -6.20
C LEU A 406 10.82 4.76 -5.10
N THR A 407 11.59 4.53 -4.04
CA THR A 407 11.73 5.42 -2.89
C THR A 407 13.21 5.51 -2.56
N VAL A 408 13.84 6.62 -2.93
CA VAL A 408 15.27 6.82 -2.65
C VAL A 408 15.45 7.61 -1.35
N PRO A 409 16.49 7.32 -0.56
CA PRO A 409 16.66 7.97 0.73
C PRO A 409 17.32 9.35 0.66
N HIS A 410 17.74 9.76 -0.54
CA HIS A 410 18.50 10.99 -0.78
C HIS A 410 17.64 12.23 -0.70
N LYS A 411 18.15 13.26 -0.03
CA LYS A 411 17.45 14.55 0.09
C LYS A 411 17.29 15.28 -1.25
N ASN A 412 18.28 15.15 -2.14
CA ASN A 412 18.27 15.77 -3.46
C ASN A 412 17.64 14.83 -4.50
N TRP A 413 16.37 14.52 -4.31
CA TRP A 413 15.61 13.61 -5.14
C TRP A 413 14.53 14.36 -5.93
N THR A 414 14.54 14.19 -7.25
CA THR A 414 13.47 14.60 -8.15
C THR A 414 12.69 13.39 -8.59
N ARG A 415 11.39 13.34 -8.29
CA ARG A 415 10.49 12.25 -8.69
C ARG A 415 9.63 12.67 -9.87
N GLN A 416 9.67 11.92 -10.95
CA GLN A 416 8.89 12.20 -12.17
C GLN A 416 8.09 10.97 -12.56
N VAL A 417 6.82 11.17 -12.88
CA VAL A 417 5.89 10.10 -13.25
C VAL A 417 5.30 10.41 -14.61
N SER A 418 5.26 9.43 -15.51
CA SER A 418 4.63 9.58 -16.81
C SER A 418 3.12 9.84 -16.64
N LYS A 419 2.51 10.57 -17.58
CA LYS A 419 1.09 10.92 -17.52
C LYS A 419 0.44 10.61 -18.85
N GLY A 420 -0.36 9.54 -18.88
CA GLY A 420 -1.26 9.23 -20.00
C GLY A 420 -2.46 10.19 -20.03
N LYS A 421 -2.89 10.58 -21.24
CA LYS A 421 -4.10 11.40 -21.45
C LYS A 421 -5.32 10.80 -20.75
N GLY A 422 -5.96 11.61 -19.90
CA GLY A 422 -7.41 11.58 -19.74
C GLY A 422 -7.96 12.65 -20.66
N LYS A 423 -8.79 12.31 -21.65
CA LYS A 423 -9.46 13.33 -22.48
C LYS A 423 -10.47 14.07 -21.58
N GLY A 424 -10.04 15.20 -21.03
CA GLY A 424 -10.81 16.04 -20.10
C GLY A 424 -9.96 17.15 -19.46
N GLU A 425 -8.66 16.95 -19.30
CA GLU A 425 -7.72 17.93 -18.75
C GLU A 425 -6.97 18.69 -19.86
N GLY A 426 -7.66 19.54 -20.62
CA GLY A 426 -7.04 20.49 -21.55
C GLY A 426 -6.22 19.89 -22.71
N SER A 427 -5.68 20.76 -23.55
CA SER A 427 -4.88 20.43 -24.75
C SER A 427 -3.44 20.00 -24.44
N GLY A 428 -3.20 19.36 -23.29
CA GLY A 428 -1.87 18.86 -22.90
C GLY A 428 -1.49 17.61 -23.71
N GLY A 429 -0.25 17.55 -24.19
CA GLY A 429 0.31 16.34 -24.80
C GLY A 429 0.45 15.20 -23.79
N ASP A 430 0.56 13.95 -24.28
CA ASP A 430 0.99 12.83 -23.46
C ASP A 430 2.42 13.10 -22.95
N ILE A 431 2.69 12.86 -21.68
CA ILE A 431 4.05 12.96 -21.12
C ILE A 431 4.53 11.54 -20.89
N THR A 432 5.41 11.06 -21.76
CA THR A 432 5.95 9.70 -21.71
C THR A 432 7.23 9.64 -20.86
N MET A 433 7.67 8.43 -20.47
CA MET A 433 9.00 8.26 -19.86
C MET A 433 10.12 8.77 -20.77
N PHE A 434 9.97 8.66 -22.09
CA PHE A 434 10.92 9.20 -23.06
C PHE A 434 11.07 10.73 -22.91
N ASP A 435 9.96 11.46 -22.78
CA ASP A 435 9.97 12.93 -22.61
C ASP A 435 10.62 13.35 -21.29
N LEU A 436 10.26 12.65 -20.20
CA LEU A 436 10.83 12.87 -18.88
C LEU A 436 12.34 12.60 -18.85
N LEU A 437 12.77 11.52 -19.48
CA LEU A 437 14.18 11.13 -19.50
C LEU A 437 15.03 12.12 -20.31
N ARG A 438 14.50 12.64 -21.43
CA ARG A 438 15.15 13.75 -22.16
C ARG A 438 15.23 15.03 -21.33
N ALA A 439 14.18 15.34 -20.55
CA ALA A 439 14.19 16.50 -19.67
C ALA A 439 15.19 16.33 -18.52
N ALA A 440 15.31 15.12 -17.95
CA ALA A 440 16.22 14.81 -16.85
C ALA A 440 17.69 15.05 -17.20
N LEU A 441 18.11 14.82 -18.45
CA LEU A 441 19.48 15.12 -18.90
C LEU A 441 19.88 16.60 -18.71
N ARG A 442 18.90 17.51 -18.71
CA ARG A 442 19.16 18.96 -18.46
C ARG A 442 19.24 19.30 -16.97
N GLN A 443 18.88 18.36 -16.10
CA GLN A 443 18.85 18.55 -14.66
C GLN A 443 20.18 18.23 -13.99
N ARG A 444 21.20 17.76 -14.74
CA ARG A 444 22.51 17.33 -14.24
C ARG A 444 22.41 16.32 -13.07
N PRO A 445 21.70 15.19 -13.25
CA PRO A 445 21.61 14.16 -12.23
C PRO A 445 22.98 13.48 -12.03
N ASN A 446 23.27 13.05 -10.80
CA ASN A 446 24.38 12.11 -10.54
C ASN A 446 23.96 10.66 -10.83
N TYR A 447 22.68 10.36 -10.68
CA TYR A 447 22.08 9.07 -11.01
C TYR A 447 20.67 9.27 -11.59
N ILE A 448 20.36 8.50 -12.64
CA ILE A 448 19.01 8.41 -13.19
C ILE A 448 18.49 7.01 -12.91
N LEU A 449 17.31 6.91 -12.30
CA LEU A 449 16.63 5.64 -12.09
C LEU A 449 15.39 5.61 -12.97
N VAL A 450 15.30 4.60 -13.82
CA VAL A 450 14.10 4.35 -14.63
C VAL A 450 13.37 3.16 -14.03
N GLY A 451 12.08 3.30 -13.75
CA GLY A 451 11.30 2.25 -13.08
C GLY A 451 11.40 0.92 -13.81
N GLU A 452 11.00 0.90 -15.09
CA GLU A 452 11.22 -0.24 -15.99
C GLU A 452 11.38 0.27 -17.42
N ILE A 453 12.40 -0.20 -18.14
CA ILE A 453 12.58 0.11 -19.56
C ILE A 453 11.88 -0.97 -20.40
N ARG A 454 10.97 -0.54 -21.27
CA ARG A 454 10.13 -1.37 -22.13
C ARG A 454 10.17 -0.94 -23.61
N GLY A 455 10.54 0.31 -23.90
CA GLY A 455 10.51 0.87 -25.25
C GLY A 455 11.51 2.00 -25.47
N SER A 456 11.10 2.99 -26.26
CA SER A 456 11.97 4.04 -26.82
C SER A 456 12.74 4.86 -25.78
N GLU A 457 12.28 4.94 -24.54
CA GLU A 457 13.00 5.55 -23.43
C GLU A 457 14.36 4.86 -23.17
N GLY A 458 14.49 3.58 -23.51
CA GLY A 458 15.78 2.88 -23.43
C GLY A 458 16.87 3.54 -24.27
N ALA A 459 16.55 4.04 -25.48
CA ALA A 459 17.53 4.75 -26.31
C ALA A 459 18.06 6.02 -25.62
N VAL A 460 17.18 6.74 -24.92
CA VAL A 460 17.59 7.93 -24.15
C VAL A 460 18.38 7.53 -22.90
N ALA A 461 18.05 6.41 -22.25
CA ALA A 461 18.78 5.89 -21.11
C ALA A 461 20.23 5.55 -21.49
N PHE A 462 20.45 4.86 -22.61
CA PHE A 462 21.79 4.56 -23.10
C PHE A 462 22.54 5.83 -23.55
N GLY A 463 21.84 6.81 -24.15
CA GLY A 463 22.42 8.14 -24.41
C GLY A 463 22.82 8.89 -23.13
N ALA A 464 22.09 8.69 -22.03
CA ALA A 464 22.45 9.23 -20.72
C ALA A 464 23.77 8.61 -20.22
N MET A 465 23.90 7.28 -20.31
CA MET A 465 25.12 6.55 -19.94
C MET A 465 26.32 7.05 -20.75
N GLN A 466 26.16 7.22 -22.06
CA GLN A 466 27.21 7.72 -22.95
C GLN A 466 27.65 9.15 -22.62
N THR A 467 26.75 9.97 -22.07
CA THR A 467 27.05 11.34 -21.62
C THR A 467 27.51 11.42 -20.17
N GLY A 468 27.84 10.28 -19.55
CA GLY A 468 28.40 10.22 -18.19
C GLY A 468 27.36 10.28 -17.07
N HIS A 469 26.09 9.98 -17.37
CA HIS A 469 25.04 9.87 -16.36
C HIS A 469 24.76 8.38 -16.08
N PRO A 470 25.18 7.84 -14.93
CA PRO A 470 24.86 6.47 -14.54
C PRO A 470 23.35 6.23 -14.50
N VAL A 471 22.92 5.11 -15.07
CA VAL A 471 21.51 4.72 -15.10
C VAL A 471 21.32 3.40 -14.39
N MET A 472 20.31 3.33 -13.51
CA MET A 472 19.81 2.08 -12.96
C MET A 472 18.38 1.85 -13.40
N SER A 473 18.03 0.62 -13.80
CA SER A 473 16.66 0.30 -14.24
C SER A 473 16.28 -1.12 -13.95
N THR A 474 14.99 -1.41 -13.88
CA THR A 474 14.52 -2.79 -14.05
C THR A 474 14.33 -3.13 -15.53
N PHE A 475 14.44 -4.41 -15.87
CA PHE A 475 14.25 -4.92 -17.22
C PHE A 475 13.65 -6.34 -17.19
N HIS A 476 12.79 -6.69 -18.14
CA HIS A 476 12.22 -8.03 -18.20
C HIS A 476 13.03 -8.98 -19.10
N ALA A 477 14.07 -9.64 -18.57
CA ALA A 477 14.76 -10.70 -19.28
C ALA A 477 15.33 -11.76 -18.32
N ALA A 478 15.29 -13.02 -18.75
CA ALA A 478 15.73 -14.16 -17.94
C ALA A 478 17.23 -14.48 -18.08
N SER A 479 17.93 -13.86 -19.04
CA SER A 479 19.37 -14.01 -19.23
C SER A 479 19.96 -12.74 -19.85
N VAL A 480 21.29 -12.61 -19.82
CA VAL A 480 22.01 -11.47 -20.39
C VAL A 480 21.81 -11.40 -21.91
N GLU A 481 21.86 -12.54 -22.60
CA GLU A 481 21.67 -12.63 -24.04
C GLU A 481 20.27 -12.17 -24.45
N LYS A 482 19.23 -12.62 -23.72
CA LYS A 482 17.85 -12.17 -23.96
C LYS A 482 17.68 -10.68 -23.68
N LEU A 483 18.38 -10.15 -22.66
CA LEU A 483 18.38 -8.71 -22.37
C LEU A 483 18.98 -7.94 -23.56
N ILE A 484 20.16 -8.33 -24.03
CA ILE A 484 20.84 -7.69 -25.17
C ILE A 484 19.96 -7.75 -26.42
N GLN A 485 19.38 -8.91 -26.72
CA GLN A 485 18.47 -9.09 -27.87
C GLN A 485 17.30 -8.09 -27.80
N ARG A 486 16.65 -7.97 -26.63
CA ARG A 486 15.52 -7.06 -26.43
C ARG A 486 15.92 -5.59 -26.47
N LEU A 487 17.10 -5.23 -25.98
CA LEU A 487 17.62 -3.87 -26.08
C LEU A 487 17.86 -3.47 -27.54
N CYS A 488 18.37 -4.40 -28.36
CA CYS A 488 18.69 -4.12 -29.75
C CYS A 488 17.48 -4.20 -30.69
N SER A 489 16.39 -4.86 -30.29
CA SER A 489 15.18 -5.00 -31.09
C SER A 489 14.18 -3.85 -30.87
N ASP A 490 13.21 -3.74 -31.78
CA ASP A 490 12.02 -2.93 -31.57
C ASP A 490 11.30 -3.37 -30.27
N PRO A 491 10.76 -2.44 -29.44
CA PRO A 491 10.68 -0.98 -29.64
C PRO A 491 11.84 -0.15 -29.04
N ILE A 492 12.93 -0.77 -28.60
CA ILE A 492 14.03 -0.07 -27.91
C ILE A 492 15.13 0.40 -28.89
N ASN A 493 15.55 -0.49 -29.79
CA ASN A 493 16.46 -0.18 -30.90
C ASN A 493 17.83 0.42 -30.49
N ILE A 494 18.49 -0.12 -29.45
CA ILE A 494 19.86 0.25 -29.08
C ILE A 494 20.85 -0.33 -30.11
N PRO A 495 21.78 0.47 -30.67
CA PRO A 495 22.88 -0.08 -31.47
C PRO A 495 23.73 -1.04 -30.64
N MET A 496 24.09 -2.21 -31.18
CA MET A 496 24.91 -3.20 -30.47
C MET A 496 26.21 -2.59 -29.91
N THR A 497 26.84 -1.71 -30.66
CA THR A 497 28.08 -1.00 -30.26
C THR A 497 27.93 -0.08 -29.05
N HIS A 498 26.71 0.15 -28.55
CA HIS A 498 26.46 1.02 -27.39
C HIS A 498 25.98 0.25 -26.15
N VAL A 499 25.76 -1.06 -26.26
CA VAL A 499 25.22 -1.88 -25.16
C VAL A 499 26.21 -1.98 -23.99
N ASP A 500 27.52 -1.89 -24.26
CA ASP A 500 28.59 -1.89 -23.26
C ASP A 500 28.68 -0.60 -22.42
N ASN A 501 27.87 0.43 -22.73
CA ASN A 501 27.64 1.54 -21.80
C ASN A 501 26.94 1.08 -20.51
N LEU A 502 26.12 0.03 -20.58
CA LEU A 502 25.60 -0.67 -19.41
C LEU A 502 26.72 -1.53 -18.81
N ASN A 503 26.97 -1.44 -17.51
CA ASN A 503 28.12 -2.09 -16.90
C ASN A 503 27.75 -3.40 -16.23
N ILE A 504 26.60 -3.45 -15.55
CA ILE A 504 26.18 -4.60 -14.75
C ILE A 504 24.77 -5.04 -15.14
N VAL A 505 24.58 -6.35 -15.29
CA VAL A 505 23.27 -6.98 -15.41
C VAL A 505 23.13 -8.02 -14.29
N ILE A 506 22.15 -7.81 -13.42
CA ILE A 506 21.77 -8.77 -12.38
C ILE A 506 20.58 -9.58 -12.89
N ILE A 507 20.70 -10.90 -12.94
CA ILE A 507 19.58 -11.79 -13.25
C ILE A 507 18.97 -12.24 -11.93
N GLN A 508 17.69 -11.94 -11.69
CA GLN A 508 16.95 -12.31 -10.49
C GLN A 508 15.71 -13.11 -10.84
N SER A 509 15.42 -14.15 -10.06
CA SER A 509 14.26 -15.01 -10.28
C SER A 509 13.60 -15.46 -8.98
N ALA A 510 12.32 -15.82 -9.09
CA ALA A 510 11.58 -16.54 -8.07
C ALA A 510 11.81 -18.06 -8.25
N VAL A 511 12.55 -18.67 -7.32
CA VAL A 511 12.91 -20.09 -7.35
C VAL A 511 12.12 -20.87 -6.28
N ARG A 512 11.73 -22.09 -6.61
CA ARG A 512 11.02 -22.98 -5.68
C ARG A 512 12.05 -23.81 -4.90
N ARG A 513 11.96 -23.79 -3.56
CA ARG A 513 12.87 -24.61 -2.73
C ARG A 513 12.45 -26.07 -2.74
N PRO A 514 13.40 -27.01 -2.59
CA PRO A 514 13.08 -28.42 -2.38
C PRO A 514 12.16 -28.67 -1.17
N SER A 515 12.32 -27.87 -0.11
CA SER A 515 11.50 -27.91 1.10
C SER A 515 10.13 -27.23 0.97
N GLY A 516 9.79 -26.71 -0.21
CA GLY A 516 8.56 -25.95 -0.43
C GLY A 516 8.71 -24.44 -0.27
N GLY A 517 7.75 -23.72 -0.85
CA GLY A 517 7.71 -22.27 -0.92
C GLY A 517 8.56 -21.66 -2.04
N THR A 518 8.21 -20.43 -2.41
CA THR A 518 8.89 -19.62 -3.42
C THR A 518 9.78 -18.60 -2.73
N VAL A 519 11.05 -18.55 -3.12
CA VAL A 519 12.04 -17.57 -2.64
C VAL A 519 12.64 -16.82 -3.81
N ARG A 520 13.13 -15.60 -3.58
CA ARG A 520 13.72 -14.76 -4.63
C ARG A 520 15.24 -14.78 -4.50
N ARG A 521 15.97 -15.00 -5.59
CA ARG A 521 17.44 -15.12 -5.65
C ARG A 521 18.01 -14.32 -6.82
N MET A 522 19.11 -13.59 -6.58
CA MET A 522 19.97 -13.09 -7.65
C MET A 522 20.74 -14.28 -8.23
N LEU A 523 20.31 -14.80 -9.38
CA LEU A 523 20.92 -15.99 -9.98
C LEU A 523 22.35 -15.73 -10.47
N SER A 524 22.59 -14.56 -11.04
CA SER A 524 23.93 -14.14 -11.45
C SER A 524 24.09 -12.62 -11.50
N ILE A 525 25.32 -12.17 -11.26
CA ILE A 525 25.74 -10.77 -11.42
C ILE A 525 26.78 -10.75 -12.53
N ASN A 526 26.47 -10.06 -13.62
CA ASN A 526 27.23 -10.14 -14.86
C ASN A 526 27.80 -8.76 -15.22
N GLU A 527 29.09 -8.70 -15.51
CA GLU A 527 29.74 -7.53 -16.08
C GLU A 527 29.70 -7.59 -17.61
N LEU A 528 29.18 -6.55 -18.25
CA LEU A 528 29.31 -6.39 -19.70
C LEU A 528 30.69 -5.79 -20.00
N VAL A 529 31.50 -6.52 -20.78
CA VAL A 529 32.90 -6.15 -21.06
C VAL A 529 33.01 -5.38 -22.37
N GLY A 530 32.37 -5.89 -23.43
CA GLY A 530 32.43 -5.24 -24.73
C GLY A 530 31.74 -6.03 -25.83
N TYR A 531 31.62 -5.38 -26.99
CA TYR A 531 31.12 -5.94 -28.24
C TYR A 531 32.28 -6.15 -29.22
N ASP A 532 32.32 -7.31 -29.87
CA ASP A 532 33.23 -7.57 -30.98
C ASP A 532 32.48 -7.47 -32.32
N PRO A 533 32.73 -6.41 -33.12
CA PRO A 533 32.08 -6.23 -34.42
C PRO A 533 32.41 -7.32 -35.44
N GLU A 534 33.57 -7.99 -35.33
CA GLU A 534 33.98 -8.99 -36.31
C GLU A 534 33.21 -10.29 -36.12
N SER A 535 33.09 -10.78 -34.89
CA SER A 535 32.26 -11.95 -34.58
C SER A 535 30.77 -11.64 -34.42
N GLY A 536 30.42 -10.37 -34.26
CA GLY A 536 29.06 -9.95 -33.87
C GLY A 536 28.67 -10.39 -32.46
N GLY A 537 29.64 -10.84 -31.66
CA GLY A 537 29.44 -11.39 -30.32
C GLY A 537 29.60 -10.35 -29.21
N PHE A 538 28.90 -10.56 -28.10
CA PHE A 538 29.09 -9.80 -26.86
C PHE A 538 29.87 -10.62 -25.84
N SER A 539 30.83 -9.96 -25.18
CA SER A 539 31.56 -10.54 -24.07
C SER A 539 31.02 -10.01 -22.75
N PHE A 540 30.65 -10.93 -21.86
CA PHE A 540 30.28 -10.63 -20.49
C PHE A 540 30.84 -11.70 -19.55
N VAL A 541 31.05 -11.33 -18.28
CA VAL A 541 31.62 -12.22 -17.26
C VAL A 541 30.65 -12.31 -16.09
N ALA A 542 30.27 -13.52 -15.71
CA ALA A 542 29.51 -13.76 -14.49
C ALA A 542 30.45 -13.66 -13.28
N ILE A 543 30.34 -12.56 -12.53
CA ILE A 543 31.17 -12.28 -11.36
C ILE A 543 30.72 -13.09 -10.16
N PHE A 544 29.40 -13.17 -9.97
CA PHE A 544 28.79 -14.00 -8.95
C PHE A 544 27.74 -14.90 -9.57
N VAL A 545 27.64 -16.13 -9.05
CA VAL A 545 26.65 -17.12 -9.48
C VAL A 545 26.03 -17.75 -8.23
N TRP A 546 24.71 -17.82 -8.18
CA TRP A 546 24.01 -18.51 -7.12
C TRP A 546 24.04 -20.03 -7.33
N ASN A 547 24.37 -20.76 -6.27
CA ASN A 547 24.42 -22.20 -6.26
C ASN A 547 23.10 -22.76 -5.69
N PRO A 548 22.25 -23.43 -6.50
CA PRO A 548 20.96 -23.95 -6.06
C PRO A 548 21.06 -25.09 -5.05
N ILE A 549 22.21 -25.77 -4.97
CA ILE A 549 22.40 -26.93 -4.09
C ILE A 549 22.67 -26.45 -2.65
N THR A 550 23.54 -25.47 -2.48
CA THR A 550 23.92 -24.93 -1.17
C THR A 550 23.07 -23.73 -0.73
N ASP A 551 22.36 -23.09 -1.66
CA ASP A 551 21.68 -21.82 -1.47
C ASP A 551 22.64 -20.69 -1.03
N GLU A 552 23.83 -20.67 -1.65
CA GLU A 552 24.92 -19.73 -1.43
C GLU A 552 25.38 -19.09 -2.76
N PHE A 553 26.27 -18.11 -2.67
CA PHE A 553 26.80 -17.36 -3.82
C PHE A 553 28.28 -17.67 -4.01
N ASP A 554 28.62 -18.20 -5.18
CA ASP A 554 30.00 -18.38 -5.61
C ASP A 554 30.53 -17.09 -6.23
N PHE A 555 31.81 -16.76 -6.01
CA PHE A 555 32.50 -15.59 -6.59
C PHE A 555 33.56 -16.05 -7.62
N PRO A 556 33.18 -16.64 -8.76
CA PRO A 556 34.12 -17.09 -9.78
C PRO A 556 34.89 -15.94 -10.45
N GLY A 557 34.33 -14.72 -10.47
CA GLY A 557 35.00 -13.53 -11.02
C GLY A 557 36.09 -12.93 -10.13
N ARG A 558 36.46 -13.58 -9.02
CA ARG A 558 37.48 -13.07 -8.10
C ARG A 558 38.86 -13.14 -8.77
N GLY A 559 39.51 -11.99 -8.90
CA GLY A 559 40.78 -11.84 -9.61
C GLY A 559 40.64 -11.67 -11.12
N SER A 560 39.42 -11.49 -11.62
CA SER A 560 39.13 -11.30 -13.05
C SER A 560 38.02 -10.29 -13.35
N SER A 561 37.56 -9.53 -12.34
CA SER A 561 36.56 -8.45 -12.51
C SER A 561 37.14 -7.32 -13.34
N TYR A 562 36.54 -7.08 -14.50
CA TYR A 562 36.93 -6.00 -15.39
C TYR A 562 36.58 -4.64 -14.78
N LEU A 563 35.40 -4.53 -14.15
CA LEU A 563 34.97 -3.28 -13.52
C LEU A 563 35.87 -2.88 -12.35
N LEU A 564 36.25 -3.82 -11.47
CA LEU A 564 37.12 -3.48 -10.35
C LEU A 564 38.52 -3.09 -10.82
N GLU A 565 39.14 -3.91 -11.67
CA GLU A 565 40.56 -3.77 -12.00
C GLU A 565 40.84 -2.77 -13.12
N ASN A 566 39.98 -2.73 -14.15
CA ASN A 566 40.26 -1.95 -15.36
C ASN A 566 39.48 -0.64 -15.41
N LYS A 567 38.36 -0.54 -14.70
CA LYS A 567 37.56 0.68 -14.64
C LYS A 567 37.74 1.45 -13.34
N ILE A 568 37.36 0.87 -12.20
CA ILE A 568 37.31 1.56 -10.90
C ILE A 568 38.71 1.81 -10.35
N ALA A 569 39.58 0.79 -10.33
CA ALA A 569 40.97 0.96 -9.90
C ALA A 569 41.70 2.00 -10.76
N THR A 570 41.46 2.00 -12.08
CA THR A 570 42.01 3.03 -12.98
C THR A 570 41.49 4.43 -12.65
N LEU A 571 40.20 4.60 -12.39
CA LEU A 571 39.61 5.89 -11.99
C LEU A 571 40.18 6.41 -10.67
N LEU A 572 40.53 5.50 -9.76
CA LEU A 572 41.16 5.81 -8.48
C LEU A 572 42.67 6.04 -8.57
N GLY A 573 43.29 5.78 -9.72
CA GLY A 573 44.74 5.89 -9.90
C GLY A 573 45.53 4.78 -9.21
N VAL A 574 44.94 3.60 -9.01
CA VAL A 574 45.59 2.46 -8.37
C VAL A 574 46.67 1.88 -9.29
N PRO A 575 47.92 1.70 -8.82
CA PRO A 575 48.97 1.04 -9.61
C PRO A 575 48.59 -0.39 -9.99
N ASP A 576 49.02 -0.87 -11.17
CA ASP A 576 48.65 -2.19 -11.70
C ASP A 576 48.91 -3.35 -10.72
N HIS A 577 50.04 -3.32 -10.02
CA HIS A 577 50.42 -4.35 -9.04
C HIS A 577 49.56 -4.34 -7.76
N LYS A 578 48.75 -3.30 -7.53
CA LYS A 578 47.82 -3.14 -6.40
C LYS A 578 46.36 -3.29 -6.80
N LYS A 579 46.03 -3.51 -8.07
CA LYS A 579 44.63 -3.66 -8.52
C LYS A 579 43.88 -4.79 -7.80
N SER A 580 44.60 -5.84 -7.41
CA SER A 580 44.05 -6.94 -6.59
C SER A 580 43.61 -6.50 -5.18
N GLU A 581 44.06 -5.35 -4.68
CA GLU A 581 43.62 -4.83 -3.39
C GLU A 581 42.14 -4.40 -3.41
N MET A 582 41.56 -4.15 -4.58
CA MET A 582 40.13 -3.88 -4.73
C MET A 582 39.25 -5.00 -4.16
N TYR A 583 39.68 -6.26 -4.22
CA TYR A 583 38.93 -7.37 -3.64
C TYR A 583 38.93 -7.34 -2.10
N PHE A 584 39.96 -6.78 -1.46
CA PHE A 584 39.95 -6.57 -0.01
C PHE A 584 38.97 -5.46 0.37
N GLU A 585 38.80 -4.44 -0.47
CA GLU A 585 37.78 -3.41 -0.25
C GLU A 585 36.35 -4.00 -0.36
N VAL A 586 36.11 -4.93 -1.28
CA VAL A 586 34.84 -5.69 -1.36
C VAL A 586 34.57 -6.40 -0.03
N GLU A 587 35.56 -7.14 0.49
CA GLU A 587 35.43 -7.86 1.76
C GLU A 587 35.26 -6.92 2.97
N LYS A 588 35.94 -5.78 2.96
CA LYS A 588 35.83 -4.76 4.00
C LYS A 588 34.41 -4.20 4.06
N ARG A 589 33.82 -3.87 2.90
CA ARG A 589 32.42 -3.43 2.82
C ARG A 589 31.44 -4.51 3.25
N ALA A 590 31.67 -5.76 2.83
CA ALA A 590 30.89 -6.90 3.30
C ALA A 590 30.92 -7.03 4.85
N LYS A 591 32.11 -6.89 5.47
CA LYS A 591 32.28 -6.90 6.93
C LYS A 591 31.59 -5.72 7.62
N ILE A 592 31.60 -4.54 7.02
CA ILE A 592 30.87 -3.37 7.54
C ILE A 592 29.37 -3.66 7.56
N LEU A 593 28.80 -4.15 6.45
CA LEU A 593 27.39 -4.52 6.35
C LEU A 593 27.03 -5.59 7.39
N GLN A 594 27.87 -6.62 7.55
CA GLN A 594 27.68 -7.66 8.56
C GLN A 594 27.67 -7.09 10.00
N ARG A 595 28.51 -6.11 10.31
CA ARG A 595 28.54 -5.46 11.62
C ARG A 595 27.29 -4.62 11.87
N LEU A 596 26.84 -3.85 10.88
CA LEU A 596 25.61 -3.06 10.97
C LEU A 596 24.39 -3.96 11.18
N HIS A 597 24.34 -5.08 10.44
CA HIS A 597 23.29 -6.08 10.58
C HIS A 597 23.27 -6.69 11.99
N LYS A 598 24.42 -7.14 12.51
CA LYS A 598 24.51 -7.65 13.90
C LYS A 598 24.14 -6.63 14.97
N ALA A 599 24.29 -5.34 14.68
CA ALA A 599 23.90 -4.26 15.57
C ALA A 599 22.41 -3.87 15.46
N GLY A 600 21.63 -4.54 14.60
CA GLY A 600 20.18 -4.33 14.46
C GLY A 600 19.76 -3.23 13.49
N TYR A 601 20.68 -2.61 12.74
CA TYR A 601 20.35 -1.57 11.76
C TYR A 601 19.84 -2.18 10.45
N ILE A 602 18.71 -2.86 10.51
CA ILE A 602 18.17 -3.67 9.40
C ILE A 602 17.24 -2.83 8.50
N GLY A 603 16.52 -1.85 9.03
CA GLY A 603 15.58 -1.01 8.27
C GLY A 603 16.24 -0.21 7.14
N PHE A 604 15.47 0.18 6.13
CA PHE A 604 15.98 0.87 4.95
C PHE A 604 16.59 2.24 5.29
N TRP A 605 15.86 3.03 6.08
CA TRP A 605 16.28 4.36 6.50
C TRP A 605 17.44 4.32 7.51
N ASP A 606 17.36 3.39 8.47
CA ASP A 606 18.40 3.17 9.47
C ASP A 606 19.73 2.81 8.83
N LEU A 607 19.70 1.88 7.87
CA LEU A 607 20.89 1.46 7.14
C LEU A 607 21.48 2.64 6.38
N TYR A 608 20.69 3.37 5.59
CA TYR A 608 21.19 4.52 4.83
C TYR A 608 21.83 5.59 5.72
N TYR A 609 21.22 5.88 6.87
CA TYR A 609 21.77 6.82 7.84
C TYR A 609 23.12 6.34 8.40
N MET A 610 23.24 5.04 8.69
CA MET A 610 24.50 4.45 9.16
C MET A 610 25.57 4.42 8.06
N LEU A 611 25.22 4.10 6.81
CA LEU A 611 26.15 4.18 5.68
C LEU A 611 26.67 5.61 5.47
N THR A 612 25.81 6.62 5.66
CA THR A 612 26.20 8.03 5.62
C THR A 612 27.23 8.37 6.71
N LYS A 613 27.05 7.86 7.94
CA LYS A 613 28.03 8.02 9.03
C LYS A 613 29.35 7.32 8.72
N VAL A 614 29.30 6.09 8.22
CA VAL A 614 30.48 5.30 7.82
C VAL A 614 31.29 6.07 6.77
N LYS A 615 30.62 6.66 5.76
CA LYS A 615 31.26 7.52 4.76
C LYS A 615 31.89 8.76 5.38
N LYS A 616 31.15 9.49 6.24
CA LYS A 616 31.64 10.70 6.90
C LYS A 616 32.86 10.45 7.81
N GLN A 617 32.96 9.27 8.41
CA GLN A 617 34.10 8.85 9.22
C GLN A 617 35.32 8.39 8.39
N GLY A 618 35.20 8.31 7.06
CA GLY A 618 36.28 7.90 6.18
C GLY A 618 36.56 6.39 6.20
N LEU A 619 35.69 5.57 6.80
CA LEU A 619 35.91 4.12 6.94
C LEU A 619 35.90 3.38 5.60
N ILE A 620 35.26 3.94 4.58
CA ILE A 620 35.20 3.41 3.20
C ILE A 620 36.11 4.18 2.25
N LYS A 621 36.97 5.07 2.77
CA LYS A 621 37.98 5.73 1.95
C LYS A 621 38.97 4.66 1.50
N ILE A 622 39.21 4.62 0.20
CA ILE A 622 40.17 3.71 -0.41
C ILE A 622 41.48 4.48 -0.54
N GLU A 623 42.48 4.11 0.26
CA GLU A 623 43.82 4.69 0.27
C GLU A 623 44.81 3.59 -0.14
N PHE A 624 45.71 3.89 -1.09
CA PHE A 624 46.65 2.94 -1.66
C PHE A 624 48.10 3.42 -1.54
#